data_AF-A0A950YL13-F1
#
_entry.id   AF-A0A950YL13-F1
#
_cell.length_a   1.000
_cell.length_b   1.000
_cell.length_c   1.000
_cell.angle_alpha   90.00
_cell.angle_beta   90.00
_cell.angle_gamma   90.00
#
_symmetry.space_group_name_H-M   'P 1'
#
loop_
_entity.id
_entity.type
_entity.pdbx_description
1 polymer ?
#
loop_
_entity_poly.entity_id
_entity_poly.type
_entity_poly.pdbx_seq_one_letter_code
_entity_poly.pdbx_strand_id
1 'polypeptide(L)'
;MPLSLVLGPANSAKAGEVLGAFTAAARRGAILVVPTAADAQHYTRELAADGVVLGSIVTFAGLAAEIARRAGYGGSRLSSLQRRRVLRRVVRGTRLEVLGRAARSAGFVAAAGELVSEVERTLVTPQRFASALRTWAAEDARRERYARDVASIYSAYARELASLGRVDGELFAWRALDALREAPARWGSDPVFFYGFDDLHPLERDAVETLSRIVGVPVTVSLTY
;
A
#
# COMPACT_ATOMS: atom_id res chain seq x y z
N MET A 1 -3.11 18.21 18.24
CA MET A 1 -2.08 17.33 17.63
C MET A 1 -2.75 16.54 16.51
N PRO A 2 -2.21 16.55 15.29
CA PRO A 2 -2.87 15.90 14.16
C PRO A 2 -2.65 14.38 14.12
N LEU A 3 -1.80 13.81 14.98
CA LEU A 3 -1.64 12.36 15.14
C LEU A 3 -1.92 11.95 16.58
N SER A 4 -2.83 10.98 16.75
CA SER A 4 -3.15 10.31 18.01
C SER A 4 -2.79 8.83 17.91
N LEU A 5 -2.09 8.29 18.91
CA LEU A 5 -1.73 6.88 18.98
C LEU A 5 -2.50 6.21 20.14
N VAL A 6 -3.27 5.18 19.82
CA VAL A 6 -4.03 4.38 20.80
C VAL A 6 -3.35 3.03 20.96
N LEU A 7 -2.58 2.90 22.04
CA LEU A 7 -1.75 1.74 22.35
C LEU A 7 -2.38 0.92 23.47
N GLY A 8 -2.32 -0.41 23.35
CA GLY A 8 -2.84 -1.34 24.37
C GLY A 8 -2.67 -2.80 23.94
N PRO A 9 -2.68 -3.78 24.87
CA PRO A 9 -2.65 -5.19 24.53
C PRO A 9 -3.93 -5.63 23.79
N ALA A 10 -3.98 -6.86 23.28
CA ALA A 10 -5.23 -7.40 22.74
C ALA A 10 -6.38 -7.31 23.77
N ASN A 11 -7.59 -6.99 23.31
CA ASN A 11 -8.80 -6.80 24.16
C ASN A 11 -8.75 -5.65 25.18
N SER A 12 -7.87 -4.65 25.03
CA SER A 12 -7.77 -3.48 25.94
C SER A 12 -8.77 -2.36 25.67
N ALA A 13 -9.96 -2.66 25.15
CA ALA A 13 -10.98 -1.68 24.78
C ALA A 13 -10.58 -0.61 23.73
N LYS A 14 -9.40 -0.74 23.07
CA LYS A 14 -8.96 0.14 21.95
C LYS A 14 -10.01 0.27 20.85
N ALA A 15 -10.74 -0.82 20.60
CA ALA A 15 -11.85 -0.87 19.67
C ALA A 15 -12.89 0.21 20.00
N GLY A 16 -13.32 0.29 21.27
CA GLY A 16 -14.32 1.25 21.71
C GLY A 16 -13.85 2.69 21.57
N GLU A 17 -12.59 2.97 21.90
CA GLU A 17 -12.02 4.32 21.79
C GLU A 17 -11.96 4.78 20.32
N VAL A 18 -11.42 3.96 19.42
CA VAL A 18 -11.25 4.34 18.00
C VAL A 18 -12.57 4.33 17.25
N LEU A 19 -13.39 3.29 17.43
CA LEU A 19 -14.70 3.21 16.76
C LEU A 19 -15.68 4.25 17.31
N GLY A 20 -15.61 4.57 18.60
CA GLY A 20 -16.38 5.66 19.21
C GLY A 20 -15.97 7.01 18.64
N ALA A 21 -14.67 7.30 18.57
CA ALA A 21 -14.16 8.53 17.97
C ALA A 21 -14.50 8.65 16.47
N PHE A 22 -14.40 7.54 15.72
CA PHE A 22 -14.85 7.46 14.33
C PHE A 22 -16.34 7.77 14.20
N THR A 23 -17.18 7.14 15.03
CA THR A 23 -18.64 7.33 15.02
C THR A 23 -19.03 8.78 15.32
N ALA A 24 -18.36 9.42 16.29
CA ALA A 24 -18.57 10.82 16.61
C ALA A 24 -18.13 11.78 15.49
N ALA A 25 -17.22 11.32 14.61
CA ALA A 25 -16.71 12.07 13.47
C ALA A 25 -17.39 11.71 12.14
N ALA A 26 -18.21 10.67 12.10
CA ALA A 26 -18.73 10.07 10.88
C ALA A 26 -19.55 11.04 10.01
N ARG A 27 -20.34 11.93 10.64
CA ARG A 27 -21.08 13.02 9.95
C ARG A 27 -20.18 14.08 9.30
N ARG A 28 -18.90 14.15 9.67
CA ARG A 28 -17.90 15.08 9.12
C ARG A 28 -17.00 14.43 8.07
N GLY A 29 -17.44 13.32 7.45
CA GLY A 29 -16.70 12.64 6.39
C GLY A 29 -15.56 11.72 6.89
N ALA A 30 -15.61 11.26 8.15
CA ALA A 30 -14.57 10.40 8.69
C ALA A 30 -14.33 9.13 7.86
N ILE A 31 -13.06 8.71 7.79
CA ILE A 31 -12.63 7.51 7.10
C ILE A 31 -11.99 6.54 8.10
N LEU A 32 -12.52 5.33 8.21
CA LEU A 32 -11.91 4.22 8.94
C LEU A 32 -11.18 3.31 7.97
N VAL A 33 -9.87 3.20 8.15
CA VAL A 33 -8.98 2.32 7.41
C VAL A 33 -8.73 1.06 8.22
N VAL A 34 -8.94 -0.09 7.59
CA VAL A 34 -8.78 -1.42 8.19
C VAL A 34 -7.91 -2.33 7.30
N PRO A 35 -7.32 -3.41 7.84
CA PRO A 35 -6.32 -4.18 7.09
C PRO A 35 -6.93 -4.97 5.92
N THR A 36 -8.09 -5.58 6.13
CA THR A 36 -8.69 -6.49 5.14
C THR A 36 -10.08 -6.07 4.68
N ALA A 37 -10.47 -6.55 3.50
CA ALA A 37 -11.83 -6.37 3.00
C ALA A 37 -12.88 -7.08 3.89
N ALA A 38 -12.50 -8.16 4.57
CA ALA A 38 -13.38 -8.85 5.51
C ALA A 38 -13.65 -7.95 6.74
N ASP A 39 -12.62 -7.30 7.27
CA ASP A 39 -12.75 -6.32 8.36
C ASP A 39 -13.65 -5.16 7.93
N ALA A 40 -13.44 -4.62 6.73
CA ALA A 40 -14.24 -3.52 6.22
C ALA A 40 -15.73 -3.90 6.13
N GLN A 41 -16.04 -5.10 5.63
CA GLN A 41 -17.41 -5.61 5.57
C GLN A 41 -18.00 -5.94 6.95
N HIS A 42 -17.16 -6.38 7.90
CA HIS A 42 -17.59 -6.66 9.26
C HIS A 42 -17.99 -5.36 9.98
N TYR A 43 -17.08 -4.38 10.05
CA TYR A 43 -17.34 -3.10 10.72
C TYR A 43 -18.42 -2.27 10.03
N THR A 44 -18.56 -2.36 8.70
CA THR A 44 -19.66 -1.69 7.99
C THR A 44 -21.02 -2.22 8.46
N ARG A 45 -21.14 -3.54 8.64
CA ARG A 45 -22.39 -4.15 9.10
C ARG A 45 -22.67 -3.83 10.57
N GLU A 46 -21.66 -3.88 11.41
CA GLU A 46 -21.77 -3.55 12.83
C GLU A 46 -22.23 -2.11 13.04
N LEU A 47 -21.55 -1.14 12.41
CA LEU A 47 -21.89 0.27 12.52
C LEU A 47 -23.26 0.62 11.92
N ALA A 48 -23.64 -0.05 10.81
CA ALA A 48 -24.98 0.10 10.25
C ALA A 48 -26.08 -0.41 11.19
N ALA A 49 -25.83 -1.48 11.95
CA ALA A 49 -26.76 -1.99 12.96
C ALA A 49 -26.96 -1.00 14.12
N ASP A 50 -25.90 -0.25 14.47
CA ASP A 50 -25.92 0.81 15.49
C ASP A 50 -26.42 2.17 14.97
N GLY A 51 -26.92 2.22 13.73
CA GLY A 51 -27.52 3.43 13.12
C GLY A 51 -26.50 4.43 12.55
N VAL A 52 -25.22 4.05 12.46
CA VAL A 52 -24.15 4.86 11.87
C VAL A 52 -24.05 4.55 10.38
N VAL A 53 -24.72 5.36 9.55
CA VAL A 53 -24.75 5.17 8.08
C VAL A 53 -23.86 6.18 7.33
N LEU A 54 -23.33 7.18 8.05
CA LEU A 54 -22.46 8.21 7.51
C LEU A 54 -21.03 7.90 7.93
N GLY A 55 -20.05 7.99 7.02
CA GLY A 55 -18.65 7.58 7.24
C GLY A 55 -18.21 6.50 6.25
N SER A 56 -16.92 6.43 5.94
CA SER A 56 -16.38 5.47 4.96
C SER A 56 -15.45 4.47 5.62
N ILE A 57 -15.72 3.17 5.48
CA ILE A 57 -14.84 2.10 5.95
C ILE A 57 -14.17 1.46 4.75
N VAL A 58 -12.85 1.53 4.70
CA VAL A 58 -12.05 1.14 3.53
C VAL A 58 -10.81 0.38 3.95
N THR A 59 -10.23 -0.39 3.03
CA THR A 59 -8.85 -0.86 3.19
C THR A 59 -7.85 0.23 2.81
N PHE A 60 -6.56 0.00 3.02
CA PHE A 60 -5.51 0.91 2.55
C PHE A 60 -5.62 1.20 1.04
N ALA A 61 -5.96 0.19 0.22
CA ALA A 61 -6.19 0.38 -1.21
C ALA A 61 -7.38 1.31 -1.51
N GLY A 62 -8.41 1.30 -0.67
CA GLY A 62 -9.55 2.23 -0.76
C GLY A 62 -9.17 3.64 -0.31
N LEU A 63 -8.38 3.78 0.76
CA LEU A 63 -7.81 5.06 1.17
C LEU A 63 -6.96 5.66 0.04
N ALA A 64 -6.09 4.87 -0.59
CA ALA A 64 -5.28 5.32 -1.73
C ALA A 64 -6.14 5.81 -2.90
N ALA A 65 -7.25 5.14 -3.20
CA ALA A 65 -8.20 5.58 -4.22
C ALA A 65 -8.88 6.90 -3.85
N GLU A 66 -9.22 7.08 -2.57
CA GLU A 66 -9.82 8.33 -2.08
C GLU A 66 -8.83 9.50 -2.11
N ILE A 67 -7.58 9.25 -1.69
CA ILE A 67 -6.47 10.19 -1.82
C ILE A 67 -6.30 10.60 -3.28
N ALA A 68 -6.23 9.64 -4.20
CA ALA A 68 -6.07 9.92 -5.63
C ALA A 68 -7.23 10.77 -6.17
N ARG A 69 -8.47 10.43 -5.81
CA ARG A 69 -9.67 11.17 -6.22
C ARG A 69 -9.61 12.62 -5.75
N ARG A 70 -9.27 12.87 -4.48
CA ARG A 70 -9.18 14.23 -3.92
C ARG A 70 -8.00 15.00 -4.48
N ALA A 71 -6.83 14.37 -4.58
CA ALA A 71 -5.63 14.98 -5.14
C ALA A 71 -5.73 15.26 -6.66
N GLY A 72 -6.72 14.67 -7.35
CA GLY A 72 -6.86 14.78 -8.81
C GLY A 72 -5.86 13.89 -9.57
N TYR A 73 -5.38 12.81 -8.95
CA TYR A 73 -4.47 11.86 -9.57
C TYR A 73 -5.24 10.83 -10.42
N GLY A 74 -5.14 10.97 -11.75
CA GLY A 74 -5.83 10.12 -12.74
C GLY A 74 -5.09 8.85 -13.17
N GLY A 75 -4.21 8.30 -12.33
CA GLY A 75 -3.41 7.12 -12.65
C GLY A 75 -4.28 5.90 -13.01
N SER A 76 -4.03 5.28 -14.16
CA SER A 76 -4.77 4.09 -14.59
C SER A 76 -4.16 2.82 -14.00
N ARG A 77 -4.83 2.26 -12.99
CA ARG A 77 -4.39 1.06 -12.28
C ARG A 77 -4.71 -0.23 -13.05
N LEU A 78 -3.74 -1.16 -13.11
CA LEU A 78 -3.97 -2.50 -13.61
C LEU A 78 -4.88 -3.29 -12.66
N SER A 79 -5.81 -4.07 -13.22
CA SER A 79 -6.50 -5.12 -12.45
C SER A 79 -5.53 -6.24 -12.06
N SER A 80 -5.87 -7.04 -11.04
CA SER A 80 -5.03 -8.18 -10.60
C SER A 80 -4.77 -9.18 -11.74
N LEU A 81 -5.75 -9.37 -12.63
CA LEU A 81 -5.59 -10.20 -13.82
C LEU A 81 -4.61 -9.57 -14.82
N GLN A 82 -4.75 -8.27 -15.10
CA GLN A 82 -3.84 -7.55 -16.00
C GLN A 82 -2.41 -7.55 -15.46
N ARG A 83 -2.22 -7.23 -14.16
CA ARG A 83 -0.92 -7.28 -13.48
C ARG A 83 -0.26 -8.64 -13.63
N ARG A 84 -1.00 -9.73 -13.38
CA ARG A 84 -0.50 -11.10 -13.57
C ARG A 84 -0.11 -11.41 -15.01
N ARG A 85 -0.82 -10.87 -16.00
CA ARG A 85 -0.49 -11.03 -17.43
C ARG A 85 0.77 -10.25 -17.81
N VAL A 86 0.91 -9.03 -17.30
CA VAL A 86 2.10 -8.19 -17.47
C VAL A 86 3.33 -8.87 -16.86
N LEU A 87 3.25 -9.30 -15.59
CA LEU A 87 4.34 -10.05 -14.94
C LEU A 87 4.71 -11.32 -15.71
N ARG A 88 3.73 -12.07 -16.22
CA ARG A 88 4.01 -13.26 -17.03
C ARG A 88 4.76 -12.92 -18.32
N ARG A 89 4.41 -11.82 -18.98
CA ARG A 89 5.13 -11.34 -20.18
C ARG A 89 6.55 -10.93 -19.82
N VAL A 90 6.72 -10.16 -18.74
CA VAL A 90 8.03 -9.71 -18.24
C VAL A 90 8.92 -10.90 -17.92
N VAL A 91 8.44 -11.86 -17.12
CA VAL A 91 9.21 -13.07 -16.75
C VAL A 91 9.64 -13.87 -17.99
N ARG A 92 8.77 -13.98 -19.01
CA ARG A 92 9.11 -14.66 -20.27
C ARG A 92 10.09 -13.89 -21.15
N GLY A 93 10.05 -12.56 -21.10
CA GLY A 93 10.92 -11.69 -21.90
C GLY A 93 12.27 -11.38 -21.27
N THR A 94 12.40 -11.54 -19.95
CA THR A 94 13.64 -11.32 -19.22
C THR A 94 14.55 -12.54 -19.35
N ARG A 95 15.80 -12.32 -19.77
CA ARG A 95 16.84 -13.37 -19.76
C ARG A 95 17.31 -13.58 -18.33
N LEU A 96 16.97 -14.74 -17.75
CA LEU A 96 17.34 -15.13 -16.39
C LEU A 96 18.40 -16.23 -16.44
N GLU A 97 19.55 -16.00 -15.81
CA GLU A 97 20.68 -16.94 -15.80
C GLU A 97 20.49 -18.08 -14.81
N VAL A 98 20.17 -17.75 -13.55
CA VAL A 98 20.03 -18.70 -12.43
C VAL A 98 18.56 -19.10 -12.27
N LEU A 99 17.65 -18.14 -12.33
CA LEU A 99 16.22 -18.33 -12.12
C LEU A 99 15.50 -18.87 -13.36
N GLY A 100 16.17 -19.00 -14.50
CA GLY A 100 15.53 -19.40 -15.77
C GLY A 100 14.80 -20.76 -15.70
N ARG A 101 15.28 -21.73 -14.92
CA ARG A 101 14.55 -22.99 -14.68
C ARG A 101 13.32 -22.80 -13.80
N ALA A 102 13.46 -22.06 -12.70
CA ALA A 102 12.36 -21.76 -11.78
C ALA A 102 11.26 -20.94 -12.47
N ALA A 103 11.62 -20.05 -13.39
CA ALA A 103 10.71 -19.21 -14.16
C ALA A 103 9.71 -19.98 -15.02
N ARG A 104 9.99 -21.26 -15.31
CA ARG A 104 9.08 -22.15 -16.04
C ARG A 104 8.01 -22.80 -15.16
N SER A 105 8.13 -22.72 -13.84
CA SER A 105 7.15 -23.26 -12.91
C SER A 105 5.88 -22.40 -12.85
N ALA A 106 4.75 -23.02 -12.50
CA ALA A 106 3.45 -22.33 -12.45
C ALA A 106 3.40 -21.22 -11.39
N GLY A 107 4.11 -21.39 -10.26
CA GLY A 107 4.09 -20.47 -9.12
C GLY A 107 5.02 -19.27 -9.25
N PHE A 108 6.00 -19.30 -10.17
CA PHE A 108 7.05 -18.27 -10.23
C PHE A 108 6.51 -16.86 -10.49
N VAL A 109 5.53 -16.72 -11.38
CA VAL A 109 4.93 -15.41 -11.69
C VAL A 109 4.22 -14.82 -10.47
N ALA A 110 3.59 -15.66 -9.65
CA ALA A 110 2.96 -15.21 -8.41
C ALA A 110 4.02 -14.77 -7.40
N ALA A 111 5.04 -15.59 -7.16
CA ALA A 111 6.14 -15.27 -6.24
C ALA A 111 6.91 -13.99 -6.65
N ALA A 112 7.18 -13.82 -7.95
CA ALA A 112 7.79 -12.61 -8.48
C ALA A 112 6.88 -11.38 -8.27
N GLY A 113 5.57 -11.54 -8.42
CA GLY A 113 4.60 -10.49 -8.17
C GLY A 113 4.50 -10.09 -6.71
N GLU A 114 4.59 -11.05 -5.78
CA GLU A 114 4.62 -10.77 -4.34
C GLU A 114 5.90 -10.07 -3.93
N LEU A 115 7.07 -10.53 -4.40
CA LEU A 115 8.33 -9.84 -4.15
C LEU A 115 8.29 -8.38 -4.61
N VAL A 116 7.76 -8.12 -5.81
CA VAL A 116 7.61 -6.75 -6.31
C VAL A 116 6.70 -5.94 -5.40
N SER A 117 5.54 -6.49 -5.00
CA SER A 117 4.63 -5.79 -4.08
C SER A 117 5.30 -5.47 -2.75
N GLU A 118 6.05 -6.42 -2.17
CA GLU A 118 6.79 -6.23 -0.91
C GLU A 118 7.81 -5.10 -1.04
N VAL A 119 8.62 -5.10 -2.10
CA VAL A 119 9.61 -4.04 -2.34
C VAL A 119 8.93 -2.69 -2.55
N GLU A 120 7.82 -2.62 -3.28
CA GLU A 120 7.07 -1.38 -3.48
C GLU A 120 6.45 -0.84 -2.19
N ARG A 121 5.91 -1.72 -1.31
CA ARG A 121 5.43 -1.33 0.03
C ARG A 121 6.51 -0.73 0.92
N THR A 122 7.77 -1.01 0.63
CA THR A 122 8.93 -0.39 1.30
C THR A 122 9.41 0.92 0.66
N LEU A 123 8.69 1.44 -0.34
CA LEU A 123 9.03 2.68 -1.05
C LEU A 123 10.40 2.61 -1.75
N VAL A 124 10.78 1.41 -2.19
CA VAL A 124 12.06 1.16 -2.86
C VAL A 124 11.84 1.11 -4.37
N THR A 125 12.50 2.05 -5.07
CA THR A 125 12.49 2.09 -6.54
C THR A 125 13.27 0.91 -7.13
N PRO A 126 13.01 0.53 -8.40
CA PRO A 126 13.78 -0.52 -9.08
C PRO A 126 15.29 -0.26 -9.09
N GLN A 127 15.70 1.01 -9.23
CA GLN A 127 17.11 1.42 -9.23
C GLN A 127 17.75 1.23 -7.85
N ARG A 128 17.05 1.64 -6.78
CA ARG A 128 17.51 1.45 -5.40
C ARG A 128 17.59 -0.05 -5.05
N PHE A 129 16.58 -0.82 -5.43
CA PHE A 129 16.56 -2.27 -5.23
C PHE A 129 17.71 -2.96 -5.96
N ALA A 130 17.94 -2.64 -7.24
CA ALA A 130 19.06 -3.18 -8.01
C ALA A 130 20.42 -2.80 -7.39
N SER A 131 20.55 -1.58 -6.86
CA SER A 131 21.76 -1.16 -6.17
C SER A 131 21.98 -1.94 -4.87
N ALA A 132 20.94 -2.09 -4.05
CA ALA A 132 21.00 -2.85 -2.80
C ALA A 132 21.37 -4.32 -3.04
N LEU A 133 20.77 -4.95 -4.06
CA LEU A 133 21.11 -6.32 -4.45
C LEU A 133 22.55 -6.47 -4.94
N ARG A 134 23.10 -5.49 -5.66
CA ARG A 134 24.52 -5.49 -6.05
C ARG A 134 25.43 -5.38 -4.84
N THR A 135 25.13 -4.49 -3.90
CA THR A 135 25.91 -4.34 -2.65
C THR A 135 25.90 -5.63 -1.85
N TRP A 136 24.72 -6.24 -1.65
CA TRP A 136 24.58 -7.52 -0.95
C TRP A 136 25.32 -8.68 -1.65
N ALA A 137 25.31 -8.70 -2.98
CA ALA A 137 26.00 -9.73 -3.75
C ALA A 137 27.52 -9.55 -3.80
N ALA A 138 28.06 -8.36 -3.50
CA ALA A 138 29.50 -8.12 -3.47
C ALA A 138 30.22 -8.94 -2.38
N GLU A 139 29.48 -9.41 -1.37
CA GLU A 139 30.01 -10.26 -0.29
C GLU A 139 30.30 -11.71 -0.75
N ASP A 140 29.65 -12.18 -1.81
CA ASP A 140 29.81 -13.54 -2.33
C ASP A 140 29.49 -13.59 -3.83
N ALA A 141 30.52 -13.86 -4.64
CA ALA A 141 30.42 -13.94 -6.10
C ALA A 141 29.35 -14.93 -6.59
N ARG A 142 28.98 -15.95 -5.79
CA ARG A 142 27.90 -16.89 -6.13
C ARG A 142 26.53 -16.22 -6.16
N ARG A 143 26.34 -15.11 -5.44
CA ARG A 143 25.09 -14.35 -5.36
C ARG A 143 24.88 -13.41 -6.54
N GLU A 144 25.95 -13.03 -7.26
CA GLU A 144 25.91 -11.97 -8.26
C GLU A 144 24.88 -12.21 -9.37
N ARG A 145 24.87 -13.43 -9.94
CA ARG A 145 23.94 -13.79 -11.00
C ARG A 145 22.49 -13.88 -10.50
N TYR A 146 22.29 -14.40 -9.28
CA TYR A 146 20.97 -14.44 -8.65
C TYR A 146 20.44 -13.03 -8.38
N ALA A 147 21.26 -12.16 -7.79
CA ALA A 147 20.94 -10.76 -7.56
C ALA A 147 20.59 -10.03 -8.86
N ARG A 148 21.34 -10.26 -9.94
CA ARG A 148 21.04 -9.72 -11.27
C ARG A 148 19.69 -10.20 -11.80
N ASP A 149 19.37 -11.48 -11.69
CA ASP A 149 18.07 -12.02 -12.14
C ASP A 149 16.90 -11.37 -11.39
N VAL A 150 16.98 -11.31 -10.06
CA VAL A 150 15.94 -10.73 -9.21
C VAL A 150 15.75 -9.23 -9.50
N ALA A 151 16.85 -8.47 -9.58
CA ALA A 151 16.80 -7.05 -9.93
C ALA A 151 16.23 -6.81 -11.34
N SER A 152 16.53 -7.70 -12.29
CA SER A 152 16.06 -7.60 -13.67
C SER A 152 14.56 -7.77 -13.79
N ILE A 153 13.95 -8.65 -12.98
CA ILE A 153 12.50 -8.85 -12.96
C ILE A 153 11.78 -7.56 -12.56
N TYR A 154 12.14 -6.96 -11.41
CA TYR A 154 11.50 -5.74 -10.95
C TYR A 154 11.75 -4.57 -11.91
N SER A 155 12.98 -4.41 -12.39
CA SER A 155 13.33 -3.36 -13.35
C SER A 155 12.57 -3.50 -14.68
N ALA A 156 12.42 -4.72 -15.20
CA ALA A 156 11.67 -4.98 -16.42
C ALA A 156 10.15 -4.78 -16.22
N TYR A 157 9.62 -5.15 -15.05
CA TYR A 157 8.23 -4.91 -14.71
C TYR A 157 7.89 -3.42 -14.63
N ALA A 158 8.71 -2.63 -13.93
CA ALA A 158 8.51 -1.19 -13.85
C ALA A 158 8.59 -0.50 -15.23
N ARG A 159 9.51 -0.94 -16.10
CA ARG A 159 9.57 -0.45 -17.50
C ARG A 159 8.32 -0.81 -18.31
N GLU A 160 7.78 -2.01 -18.13
CA GLU A 160 6.55 -2.43 -18.81
C GLU A 160 5.32 -1.67 -18.30
N LEU A 161 5.24 -1.35 -17.00
CA LEU A 161 4.20 -0.46 -16.49
C LEU A 161 4.31 0.94 -17.11
N ALA A 162 5.51 1.49 -17.16
CA ALA A 162 5.77 2.79 -17.77
C ALA A 162 5.42 2.82 -19.27
N SER A 163 5.78 1.79 -20.04
CA SER A 163 5.47 1.71 -21.48
C SER A 163 3.96 1.62 -21.75
N LEU A 164 3.20 1.01 -20.85
CA LEU A 164 1.74 0.93 -20.94
C LEU A 164 1.04 2.21 -20.47
N GLY A 165 1.77 3.15 -19.84
CA GLY A 165 1.16 4.29 -19.15
C GLY A 165 0.19 3.81 -18.05
N ARG A 166 0.60 2.80 -17.29
CA ARG A 166 -0.18 2.17 -16.23
C ARG A 166 0.63 2.10 -14.94
N VAL A 167 -0.09 1.95 -13.83
CA VAL A 167 0.48 1.67 -12.51
C VAL A 167 -0.18 0.42 -11.94
N ASP A 168 0.47 -0.26 -11.01
CA ASP A 168 -0.21 -1.28 -10.21
C ASP A 168 -0.70 -0.71 -8.87
N GLY A 169 -1.10 -1.60 -7.94
CA GLY A 169 -1.71 -1.18 -6.69
C GLY A 169 -0.80 -0.32 -5.83
N GLU A 170 0.42 -0.79 -5.59
CA GLU A 170 1.35 -0.13 -4.66
C GLU A 170 1.91 1.15 -5.29
N LEU A 171 2.29 1.11 -6.57
CA LEU A 171 2.73 2.32 -7.27
C LEU A 171 1.62 3.37 -7.40
N PHE A 172 0.36 2.95 -7.59
CA PHE A 172 -0.78 3.87 -7.58
C PHE A 172 -0.90 4.61 -6.25
N ALA A 173 -0.83 3.88 -5.12
CA ALA A 173 -0.90 4.48 -3.79
C ALA A 173 0.25 5.47 -3.56
N TRP A 174 1.47 5.09 -3.95
CA TRP A 174 2.63 5.96 -3.83
C TRP A 174 2.47 7.27 -4.61
N ARG A 175 2.02 7.18 -5.86
CA ARG A 175 1.76 8.37 -6.71
C ARG A 175 0.58 9.21 -6.26
N ALA A 176 -0.43 8.59 -5.68
CA ALA A 176 -1.55 9.31 -5.07
C ALA A 176 -1.09 10.15 -3.88
N LEU A 177 -0.20 9.60 -3.04
CA LEU A 177 0.41 10.33 -1.93
C LEU A 177 1.29 11.48 -2.42
N ASP A 178 2.14 11.26 -3.44
CA ASP A 178 2.93 12.33 -4.06
C ASP A 178 2.03 13.47 -4.54
N ALA A 179 0.97 13.16 -5.29
CA ALA A 179 0.02 14.16 -5.79
C ALA A 179 -0.70 14.91 -4.65
N LEU A 180 -1.01 14.22 -3.54
CA LEU A 180 -1.62 14.86 -2.38
C LEU A 180 -0.65 15.84 -1.70
N ARG A 181 0.64 15.52 -1.61
CA ARG A 181 1.65 16.43 -1.04
C ARG A 181 1.84 17.71 -1.86
N GLU A 182 1.64 17.62 -3.17
CA GLU A 182 1.67 18.80 -4.06
C GLU A 182 0.45 19.72 -3.87
N ALA A 183 -0.68 19.18 -3.38
CA ALA A 183 -1.91 19.92 -3.20
C ALA A 183 -2.67 19.51 -1.91
N PRO A 184 -2.07 19.71 -0.71
CA PRO A 184 -2.59 19.16 0.54
C PRO A 184 -3.99 19.67 0.90
N ALA A 185 -4.29 20.93 0.56
CA ALA A 185 -5.61 21.54 0.78
C ALA A 185 -6.77 20.80 0.08
N ARG A 186 -6.48 19.99 -0.95
CA ARG A 186 -7.50 19.21 -1.67
C ARG A 186 -8.09 18.07 -0.83
N TRP A 187 -7.42 17.64 0.23
CA TRP A 187 -7.98 16.65 1.14
C TRP A 187 -9.21 17.17 1.90
N GLY A 188 -9.20 18.45 2.30
CA GLY A 188 -10.19 19.01 3.21
C GLY A 188 -9.85 18.73 4.68
N SER A 189 -10.87 18.55 5.52
CA SER A 189 -10.74 18.41 6.98
C SER A 189 -11.12 17.04 7.53
N ASP A 190 -11.37 16.07 6.65
CA ASP A 190 -11.92 14.77 7.04
C ASP A 190 -10.90 13.98 7.88
N PRO A 191 -11.27 13.53 9.09
CA PRO A 191 -10.37 12.79 9.96
C PRO A 191 -10.24 11.33 9.50
N VAL A 192 -9.06 10.74 9.74
CA VAL A 192 -8.72 9.38 9.31
C VAL A 192 -8.35 8.51 10.51
N PHE A 193 -8.89 7.30 10.58
CA PHE A 193 -8.68 6.37 11.67
C PHE A 193 -8.07 5.08 11.10
N PHE A 194 -7.00 4.57 11.68
CA PHE A 194 -6.40 3.28 11.33
C PHE A 194 -6.64 2.31 12.49
N TYR A 195 -7.31 1.20 12.21
CA TYR A 195 -7.71 0.24 13.23
C TYR A 195 -7.57 -1.20 12.74
N GLY A 196 -7.14 -2.10 13.64
CA GLY A 196 -6.98 -3.53 13.35
C GLY A 196 -5.62 -3.93 12.78
N PHE A 197 -4.67 -2.99 12.64
CA PHE A 197 -3.33 -3.27 12.15
C PHE A 197 -2.42 -3.77 13.27
N ASP A 198 -1.66 -4.84 13.00
CA ASP A 198 -0.58 -5.31 13.88
C ASP A 198 0.68 -4.44 13.73
N ASP A 199 1.02 -4.12 12.49
CA ASP A 199 2.09 -3.20 12.11
C ASP A 199 1.67 -2.45 10.82
N LEU A 200 2.36 -1.35 10.53
CA LEU A 200 2.20 -0.57 9.31
C LEU A 200 3.45 -0.67 8.45
N HIS A 201 3.29 -1.16 7.22
CA HIS A 201 4.41 -1.16 6.27
C HIS A 201 4.82 0.29 5.91
N PRO A 202 6.03 0.52 5.36
CA PRO A 202 6.51 1.88 5.11
C PRO A 202 5.55 2.77 4.30
N LEU A 203 4.93 2.25 3.24
CA LEU A 203 3.93 2.99 2.46
C LEU A 203 2.63 3.33 3.23
N GLU A 204 2.18 2.51 4.20
CA GLU A 204 1.07 2.89 5.09
C GLU A 204 1.48 3.99 6.07
N ARG A 205 2.68 3.89 6.64
CA ARG A 205 3.25 4.94 7.50
C ARG A 205 3.43 6.26 6.75
N ASP A 206 3.83 6.18 5.48
CA ASP A 206 3.96 7.32 4.59
C ASP A 206 2.62 8.02 4.33
N ALA A 207 1.52 7.26 4.28
CA ALA A 207 0.17 7.82 4.23
C ALA A 207 -0.23 8.49 5.56
N VAL A 208 0.04 7.85 6.69
CA VAL A 208 -0.20 8.43 8.03
C VAL A 208 0.57 9.74 8.20
N GLU A 209 1.85 9.78 7.84
CA GLU A 209 2.67 11.00 7.88
C GLU A 209 2.12 12.06 6.92
N THR A 210 1.76 11.69 5.69
CA THR A 210 1.22 12.65 4.72
C THR A 210 -0.06 13.29 5.22
N LEU A 211 -1.01 12.51 5.73
CA LEU A 211 -2.29 13.01 6.23
C LEU A 211 -2.13 13.84 7.51
N SER A 212 -1.36 13.35 8.47
CA SER A 212 -1.22 14.04 9.77
C SER A 212 -0.29 15.25 9.72
N ARG A 213 0.84 15.17 8.99
CA ARG A 213 1.88 16.20 9.01
C ARG A 213 1.79 17.17 7.84
N ILE A 214 1.58 16.66 6.62
CA ILE A 214 1.59 17.49 5.41
C ILE A 214 0.22 18.13 5.18
N VAL A 215 -0.85 17.33 5.28
CA VAL A 215 -2.22 17.85 5.18
C VAL A 215 -2.67 18.50 6.48
N GLY A 216 -2.31 17.93 7.64
CA GLY A 216 -2.66 18.48 8.95
C GLY A 216 -4.04 18.06 9.47
N VAL A 217 -4.63 16.99 8.94
CA VAL A 217 -5.91 16.47 9.46
C VAL A 217 -5.71 15.59 10.69
N PRO A 218 -6.74 15.44 11.55
CA PRO A 218 -6.70 14.47 12.64
C PRO A 218 -6.57 13.05 12.08
N VAL A 219 -5.52 12.36 12.50
CA VAL A 219 -5.25 10.95 12.22
C VAL A 219 -5.14 10.22 13.55
N THR A 220 -5.88 9.13 13.71
CA THR A 220 -5.77 8.23 14.87
C THR A 220 -5.29 6.87 14.41
N VAL A 221 -4.25 6.33 15.04
CA VAL A 221 -3.73 4.99 14.73
C VAL A 221 -3.81 4.13 15.99
N SER A 222 -4.47 2.97 15.89
CA SER A 222 -4.41 1.95 16.94
C SER A 222 -3.40 0.87 16.58
N LEU A 223 -2.51 0.56 17.52
CA LEU A 223 -1.53 -0.52 17.40
C LEU A 223 -1.57 -1.41 18.63
N THR A 224 -1.23 -2.67 18.45
CA THR A 224 -1.00 -3.62 19.55
C THR A 224 0.48 -3.57 19.92
N TYR A 225 0.79 -3.63 21.21
CA TYR A 225 2.15 -3.76 21.74
C TYR A 225 2.27 -4.98 22.62
#